data_AF-A0AAD1NUT4-F1
#
_entry.id   AF-A0AAD1NUT4-F1
#
_cell.length_a   1.000
_cell.length_b   1.000
_cell.length_c   1.000
_cell.angle_alpha   90.00
_cell.angle_beta   90.00
_cell.angle_gamma   90.00
#
_symmetry.space_group_name_H-M   'P 1'
#
loop_
_entity.id
_entity.type
_entity.pdbx_description
1 polymer ?
#
loop_
_entity_poly.entity_id
_entity_poly.type
_entity_poly.pdbx_seq_one_letter_code
_entity_poly.pdbx_strand_id
1 'polypeptide(L)'
;MGWFGEFRPMAQFYFGVGSPYWASKGMLGLALPADHLVWAAEEEALPVEKEDTHRLISTPGWMVSGTSADGVVRVLNIGTDGENEADLVSEAPLYTSLGFSTVTAPAQAGEWTLQPVANVVALRDAKGRVSCRSGQHVDRLEQLGDVLVGQSSWQVHWIKVEPDSQVGYGARGESDLGPRIVCAQVCHQGIEVRCAWFDEDVPVASVVVAGLAD
;
A
#
# COMPACT_ATOMS: atom_id res chain seq x y z
N MET A 1 -1.42 20.65 7.81
CA MET A 1 -1.43 19.38 7.07
C MET A 1 -2.22 18.38 7.90
N GLY A 2 -3.23 17.72 7.32
CA GLY A 2 -4.11 16.78 8.03
C GLY A 2 -5.55 16.89 7.55
N TRP A 3 -6.28 15.77 7.58
CA TRP A 3 -7.63 15.66 7.04
C TRP A 3 -8.68 16.23 8.00
N PHE A 4 -8.71 15.75 9.24
CA PHE A 4 -9.65 16.20 10.28
C PHE A 4 -9.10 17.30 11.21
N GLY A 5 -7.91 17.82 10.93
CA GLY A 5 -7.21 18.79 11.79
C GLY A 5 -5.72 18.81 11.52
N GLU A 6 -4.96 19.57 12.32
CA GLU A 6 -3.50 19.58 12.20
C GLU A 6 -2.90 18.24 12.67
N PHE A 7 -2.17 17.59 11.77
CA PHE A 7 -1.42 16.38 12.02
C PHE A 7 0.00 16.51 11.44
N ARG A 8 0.87 17.18 12.20
CA ARG A 8 2.29 17.39 11.84
C ARG A 8 3.06 16.11 11.51
N PRO A 9 2.85 14.97 12.19
CA PRO A 9 3.64 13.78 11.92
C PRO A 9 3.52 13.19 10.50
N MET A 10 2.45 13.50 9.75
CA MET A 10 2.31 13.10 8.33
C MET A 10 3.21 13.91 7.39
N ALA A 11 3.89 14.95 7.88
CA ALA A 11 4.80 15.73 7.04
C ALA A 11 6.01 14.89 6.59
N GLN A 12 6.06 14.59 5.30
CA GLN A 12 7.23 14.10 4.59
C GLN A 12 8.19 15.23 4.22
N PHE A 13 9.46 14.87 4.01
CA PHE A 13 10.56 15.80 3.78
C PHE A 13 10.40 16.70 2.55
N TYR A 14 9.65 16.24 1.54
CA TYR A 14 9.37 17.00 0.34
C TYR A 14 8.21 17.99 0.49
N PHE A 15 7.55 18.06 1.65
CA PHE A 15 6.57 19.11 1.90
C PHE A 15 7.28 20.43 2.17
N GLY A 16 7.19 21.33 1.19
CA GLY A 16 7.72 22.68 1.28
C GLY A 16 6.62 23.73 1.15
N VAL A 17 7.03 25.00 1.19
CA VAL A 17 6.13 26.16 0.99
C VAL A 17 5.37 26.11 -0.35
N GLY A 18 5.88 25.36 -1.33
CA GLY A 18 5.24 25.14 -2.63
C GLY A 18 4.15 24.06 -2.64
N SER A 19 4.10 23.18 -1.65
CA SER A 19 3.17 22.03 -1.64
C SER A 19 1.68 22.44 -1.61
N PRO A 20 1.25 23.53 -0.94
CA PRO A 20 -0.12 24.01 -1.06
C PRO A 20 -0.52 24.41 -2.49
N TYR A 21 0.41 24.95 -3.29
CA TYR A 21 0.15 25.27 -4.70
C TYR A 21 0.00 24.02 -5.58
N TRP A 22 0.60 22.90 -5.21
CA TRP A 22 0.34 21.62 -5.88
C TRP A 22 -1.05 21.08 -5.53
N ALA A 23 -1.46 21.20 -4.26
CA ALA A 23 -2.79 20.79 -3.81
C ALA A 23 -3.93 21.59 -4.46
N SER A 24 -3.68 22.82 -4.90
CA SER A 24 -4.71 23.65 -5.56
C SER A 24 -5.26 23.03 -6.85
N LYS A 25 -4.53 22.09 -7.49
CA LYS A 25 -5.05 21.32 -8.63
C LYS A 25 -6.31 20.54 -8.27
N GLY A 26 -6.37 19.99 -7.05
CA GLY A 26 -7.55 19.28 -6.53
C GLY A 26 -8.74 20.22 -6.27
N MET A 27 -8.47 21.52 -6.09
CA MET A 27 -9.49 22.54 -5.87
C MET A 27 -9.93 23.24 -7.16
N LEU A 28 -9.37 22.86 -8.32
CA LEU A 28 -9.71 23.48 -9.60
C LEU A 28 -11.21 23.35 -9.93
N GLY A 29 -11.86 22.27 -9.46
CA GLY A 29 -13.29 22.07 -9.58
C GLY A 29 -14.12 23.21 -8.96
N LEU A 30 -13.63 23.88 -7.91
CA LEU A 30 -14.32 25.01 -7.27
C LEU A 30 -14.48 26.23 -8.19
N ALA A 31 -13.71 26.32 -9.29
CA ALA A 31 -13.81 27.39 -10.27
C ALA A 31 -14.93 27.14 -11.31
N LEU A 32 -15.63 26.01 -11.25
CA LEU A 32 -16.75 25.72 -12.14
C LEU A 32 -17.90 26.71 -11.93
N PRO A 33 -18.64 27.11 -12.98
CA PRO A 33 -19.78 28.01 -12.87
C PRO A 33 -20.78 27.57 -11.78
N ALA A 34 -21.44 28.53 -11.13
CA ALA A 34 -22.35 28.24 -10.03
C ALA A 34 -23.56 27.36 -10.43
N ASP A 35 -23.92 27.37 -11.72
CA ASP A 35 -24.98 26.56 -12.34
C ASP A 35 -24.47 25.23 -12.92
N HIS A 36 -23.18 24.91 -12.77
CA HIS A 36 -22.61 23.66 -13.25
C HIS A 36 -23.20 22.44 -12.52
N LEU A 37 -23.41 21.33 -13.25
CA LEU A 37 -24.05 20.12 -12.71
C LEU A 37 -23.33 19.51 -11.50
N VAL A 38 -22.02 19.73 -11.36
CA VAL A 38 -21.28 19.30 -10.16
C VAL A 38 -21.85 19.88 -8.85
N TRP A 39 -22.53 21.02 -8.91
CA TRP A 39 -23.16 21.69 -7.76
C TRP A 39 -24.68 21.48 -7.71
N ALA A 40 -25.30 21.36 -8.88
CA ALA A 40 -26.75 21.42 -9.02
C ALA A 40 -27.42 20.06 -9.29
N ALA A 41 -26.66 19.04 -9.72
CA ALA A 41 -27.21 17.71 -9.92
C ALA A 41 -27.57 17.07 -8.56
N GLU A 42 -28.60 16.23 -8.58
CA GLU A 42 -28.94 15.39 -7.44
C GLU A 42 -27.80 14.38 -7.20
N GLU A 43 -27.44 14.20 -5.94
CA GLU A 43 -26.42 13.23 -5.56
C GLU A 43 -26.91 11.81 -5.86
N GLU A 44 -26.13 11.06 -6.62
CA GLU A 44 -26.39 9.65 -6.89
C GLU A 44 -25.49 8.77 -6.04
N ALA A 45 -25.99 7.57 -5.71
CA ALA A 45 -25.20 6.57 -4.99
C ALA A 45 -23.86 6.28 -5.71
N LEU A 46 -22.79 6.22 -4.92
CA LEU A 46 -21.45 5.86 -5.37
C LEU A 46 -21.46 4.44 -5.97
N PRO A 47 -20.52 4.10 -6.86
CA PRO A 47 -20.46 2.75 -7.45
C PRO A 47 -20.48 1.63 -6.40
N VAL A 48 -19.73 1.79 -5.30
CA VAL A 48 -19.68 0.80 -4.22
C VAL A 48 -21.02 0.67 -3.48
N GLU A 49 -21.86 1.71 -3.44
CA GLU A 49 -23.16 1.66 -2.76
C GLU A 49 -24.23 0.96 -3.62
N LYS A 50 -23.98 0.79 -4.91
CA LYS A 50 -24.91 0.16 -5.86
C LYS A 50 -24.69 -1.36 -5.94
N GLU A 51 -23.43 -1.79 -6.01
CA GLU A 51 -23.06 -3.20 -6.16
C GLU A 51 -21.59 -3.45 -5.79
N ASP A 52 -21.26 -4.73 -5.60
CA ASP A 52 -19.88 -5.15 -5.39
C ASP A 52 -19.06 -4.93 -6.66
N THR A 53 -17.79 -4.54 -6.50
CA THR A 53 -16.88 -4.27 -7.61
C THR A 53 -15.62 -5.12 -7.51
N HIS A 54 -15.28 -5.82 -8.59
CA HIS A 54 -14.03 -6.56 -8.74
C HIS A 54 -13.30 -6.03 -9.97
N ARG A 55 -12.15 -5.37 -9.74
CA ARG A 55 -11.42 -4.75 -10.85
C ARG A 55 -9.93 -4.98 -10.75
N LEU A 56 -9.37 -5.49 -11.83
CA LEU A 56 -7.93 -5.52 -12.04
C LEU A 56 -7.44 -4.21 -12.68
N ILE A 57 -6.39 -3.62 -12.13
CA ILE A 57 -5.67 -2.49 -12.73
C ILE A 57 -4.23 -2.96 -13.00
N SER A 58 -3.99 -3.43 -14.23
CA SER A 58 -2.77 -4.16 -14.60
C SER A 58 -1.49 -3.37 -14.35
N THR A 59 -1.52 -2.07 -14.62
CA THR A 59 -0.45 -1.13 -14.27
C THR A 59 -1.10 -0.05 -13.41
N PRO A 60 -0.78 0.03 -12.10
CA PRO A 60 0.49 -0.37 -11.48
C PRO A 60 0.46 -1.71 -10.70
N GLY A 61 -0.46 -2.63 -11.04
CA GLY A 61 -0.53 -3.95 -10.41
C GLY A 61 -1.43 -3.97 -9.17
N TRP A 62 -2.65 -3.48 -9.32
CA TRP A 62 -3.64 -3.44 -8.23
C TRP A 62 -4.84 -4.34 -8.50
N MET A 63 -5.32 -4.97 -7.44
CA MET A 63 -6.62 -5.63 -7.40
C MET A 63 -7.55 -4.81 -6.51
N VAL A 64 -8.69 -4.37 -7.05
CA VAL A 64 -9.65 -3.53 -6.36
C VAL A 64 -10.90 -4.35 -6.04
N SER A 65 -11.26 -4.41 -4.76
CA SER A 65 -12.49 -5.03 -4.27
C SER A 65 -13.33 -3.99 -3.54
N GLY A 66 -14.48 -3.61 -4.11
CA GLY A 66 -15.51 -2.83 -3.44
C GLY A 66 -16.62 -3.75 -2.96
N THR A 67 -17.09 -3.56 -1.72
CA THR A 67 -18.20 -4.32 -1.15
C THR A 67 -19.34 -3.39 -0.78
N SER A 68 -20.52 -3.63 -1.36
CA SER A 68 -21.69 -2.78 -1.16
C SER A 68 -22.31 -2.89 0.22
N ALA A 69 -22.13 -4.04 0.87
CA ALA A 69 -22.63 -4.27 2.22
C ALA A 69 -21.97 -3.36 3.29
N ASP A 70 -20.73 -2.92 3.07
CA ASP A 70 -19.98 -2.07 4.00
C ASP A 70 -19.56 -0.71 3.40
N GLY A 71 -19.76 -0.51 2.08
CA GLY A 71 -19.35 0.69 1.37
C GLY A 71 -17.84 0.86 1.24
N VAL A 72 -17.04 -0.17 1.54
CA VAL A 72 -15.58 -0.09 1.60
C VAL A 72 -14.96 -0.56 0.28
N VAL A 73 -14.14 0.30 -0.31
CA VAL A 73 -13.22 -0.08 -1.39
C VAL A 73 -11.86 -0.43 -0.80
N ARG A 74 -11.35 -1.62 -1.15
CA ARG A 74 -10.04 -2.17 -0.79
C ARG A 74 -9.17 -2.27 -2.04
N VAL A 75 -7.89 -1.96 -1.88
CA VAL A 75 -6.87 -2.10 -2.92
C VAL A 75 -5.80 -3.06 -2.41
N LEU A 76 -5.64 -4.19 -3.08
CA LEU A 76 -4.54 -5.12 -2.85
C LEU A 76 -3.41 -4.77 -3.79
N ASN A 77 -2.25 -4.49 -3.22
CA ASN A 77 -1.11 -3.94 -3.91
C ASN A 77 -0.10 -5.05 -4.24
N ILE A 78 -0.17 -5.55 -5.48
CA ILE A 78 0.68 -6.64 -5.97
C ILE A 78 2.03 -6.11 -6.46
N GLY A 79 2.07 -4.90 -7.03
CA GLY A 79 3.22 -4.45 -7.82
C GLY A 79 3.73 -3.03 -7.59
N THR A 80 3.08 -2.22 -6.76
CA THR A 80 3.50 -0.82 -6.55
C THR A 80 4.30 -0.66 -5.27
N ASP A 81 5.50 -0.09 -5.37
CA ASP A 81 6.30 0.37 -4.21
C ASP A 81 7.06 1.67 -4.51
N GLY A 82 7.14 2.09 -5.77
CA GLY A 82 7.84 3.30 -6.19
C GLY A 82 9.31 3.07 -6.57
N GLU A 83 9.75 1.81 -6.57
CA GLU A 83 11.13 1.42 -6.81
C GLU A 83 11.25 0.58 -8.09
N ASN A 84 12.47 0.40 -8.61
CA ASN A 84 12.69 -0.54 -9.72
C ASN A 84 12.85 -1.96 -9.17
N GLU A 85 12.60 -2.96 -10.00
CA GLU A 85 12.89 -4.35 -9.62
C GLU A 85 14.33 -4.50 -9.11
N ALA A 86 14.49 -5.23 -8.01
CA ALA A 86 15.75 -5.45 -7.29
C ALA A 86 16.34 -4.22 -6.56
N ASP A 87 15.70 -3.04 -6.57
CA ASP A 87 16.07 -1.97 -5.65
C ASP A 87 15.82 -2.41 -4.20
N LEU A 88 16.84 -2.25 -3.35
CA LEU A 88 16.78 -2.57 -1.92
C LEU A 88 16.71 -1.27 -1.11
N VAL A 89 15.52 -0.95 -0.64
CA VAL A 89 15.24 0.21 0.21
C VAL A 89 14.37 -0.21 1.40
N SER A 90 14.39 0.59 2.47
CA SER A 90 13.52 0.32 3.61
C SER A 90 12.05 0.39 3.20
N GLU A 91 11.16 -0.11 4.05
CA GLU A 91 9.74 0.09 3.81
C GLU A 91 9.36 1.57 3.75
N ALA A 92 8.27 1.82 3.01
CA ALA A 92 7.52 3.06 3.02
C ALA A 92 6.04 2.69 2.96
N PRO A 93 5.37 2.40 4.11
CA PRO A 93 4.03 1.80 4.14
C PRO A 93 2.96 2.54 3.33
N LEU A 94 3.15 3.84 3.10
CA LEU A 94 2.35 4.65 2.17
C LEU A 94 2.27 4.08 0.75
N TYR A 95 3.34 3.45 0.29
CA TYR A 95 3.50 2.90 -1.04
C TYR A 95 3.59 1.38 -0.99
N THR A 96 4.15 0.84 0.08
CA THR A 96 4.52 -0.57 0.17
C THR A 96 3.54 -1.43 0.93
N SER A 97 2.51 -0.95 1.63
CA SER A 97 1.53 -1.87 2.23
C SER A 97 0.87 -2.77 1.16
N LEU A 98 0.67 -4.06 1.48
CA LEU A 98 0.00 -5.05 0.60
C LEU A 98 -1.49 -4.78 0.41
N GLY A 99 -2.07 -3.91 1.22
CA GLY A 99 -3.49 -3.63 1.27
C GLY A 99 -3.75 -2.20 1.75
N PHE A 100 -4.67 -1.52 1.07
CA PHE A 100 -5.20 -0.22 1.43
C PHE A 100 -6.73 -0.27 1.42
N SER A 101 -7.38 0.66 2.11
CA SER A 101 -8.82 0.82 2.03
C SER A 101 -9.24 2.28 2.14
N THR A 102 -10.48 2.55 1.77
CA THR A 102 -11.11 3.88 1.90
C THR A 102 -11.41 4.27 3.35
N VAL A 103 -11.30 3.34 4.31
CA VAL A 103 -11.60 3.58 5.74
C VAL A 103 -10.38 3.51 6.66
N THR A 104 -9.21 3.13 6.12
CA THR A 104 -7.95 3.02 6.88
C THR A 104 -6.83 3.82 6.25
N ALA A 105 -5.96 4.41 7.06
CA ALA A 105 -4.72 5.02 6.59
C ALA A 105 -3.51 4.11 6.90
N PRO A 106 -2.52 3.98 5.98
CA PRO A 106 -1.26 3.34 6.29
C PRO A 106 -0.51 4.11 7.37
N ALA A 107 0.53 3.51 7.97
CA ALA A 107 1.39 4.24 8.91
C ALA A 107 2.13 5.37 8.17
N GLN A 108 2.01 6.60 8.67
CA GLN A 108 2.58 7.80 8.03
C GLN A 108 3.41 8.67 8.98
N ALA A 109 3.67 8.21 10.19
CA ALA A 109 4.15 9.06 11.28
C ALA A 109 5.03 8.32 12.30
N GLY A 110 6.00 9.05 12.86
CA GLY A 110 6.83 8.57 13.96
C GLY A 110 7.76 7.43 13.56
N GLU A 111 8.01 6.51 14.51
CA GLU A 111 8.92 5.36 14.30
C GLU A 111 8.42 4.36 13.25
N TRP A 112 7.16 4.47 12.83
CA TRP A 112 6.49 3.54 11.93
C TRP A 112 6.61 3.90 10.44
N THR A 113 7.15 5.08 10.10
CA THR A 113 7.21 5.59 8.71
C THR A 113 8.05 4.73 7.77
N LEU A 114 9.03 4.00 8.31
CA LEU A 114 9.94 3.15 7.56
C LEU A 114 9.91 1.69 8.05
N GLN A 115 8.81 1.29 8.69
CA GLN A 115 8.66 -0.06 9.25
C GLN A 115 7.49 -0.82 8.61
N PRO A 116 7.64 -2.13 8.35
CA PRO A 116 6.58 -3.01 7.86
C PRO A 116 5.57 -3.32 8.99
N VAL A 117 4.65 -2.40 9.27
CA VAL A 117 3.76 -2.49 10.45
C VAL A 117 2.34 -2.97 10.15
N ALA A 118 1.85 -2.81 8.91
CA ALA A 118 0.48 -3.15 8.55
C ALA A 118 0.38 -3.58 7.09
N ASN A 119 -0.46 -4.60 6.84
CA ASN A 119 -0.59 -5.26 5.54
C ASN A 119 0.78 -5.71 5.00
N VAL A 120 1.45 -6.62 5.72
CA VAL A 120 2.78 -7.12 5.36
C VAL A 120 2.87 -8.63 5.47
N VAL A 121 3.74 -9.19 4.64
CA VAL A 121 4.31 -10.53 4.78
C VAL A 121 5.82 -10.34 4.78
N ALA A 122 6.49 -10.73 5.86
CA ALA A 122 7.90 -10.42 6.10
C ALA A 122 8.58 -11.47 6.98
N LEU A 123 9.90 -11.37 7.12
CA LEU A 123 10.70 -12.16 8.05
C LEU A 123 11.26 -11.28 9.17
N ARG A 124 11.28 -11.82 10.38
CA ARG A 124 11.94 -11.25 11.55
C ARG A 124 13.29 -11.91 11.75
N ASP A 125 14.35 -11.11 11.81
CA ASP A 125 15.69 -11.63 12.09
C ASP A 125 15.95 -11.86 13.59
N ALA A 126 17.10 -12.44 13.93
CA ALA A 126 17.50 -12.69 15.31
C ALA A 126 17.69 -11.40 16.16
N LYS A 127 17.83 -10.24 15.52
CA LYS A 127 17.91 -8.92 16.17
C LYS A 127 16.52 -8.29 16.36
N GLY A 128 15.46 -8.96 15.92
CA GLY A 128 14.07 -8.50 16.00
C GLY A 128 13.64 -7.57 14.87
N ARG A 129 14.51 -7.27 13.89
CA ARG A 129 14.17 -6.42 12.73
C ARG A 129 13.22 -7.16 11.80
N VAL A 130 12.25 -6.45 11.25
CA VAL A 130 11.32 -7.00 10.25
C VAL A 130 11.78 -6.57 8.85
N SER A 131 11.75 -7.51 7.89
CA SER A 131 12.29 -7.31 6.55
C SER A 131 11.43 -6.37 5.70
N CYS A 132 12.09 -5.71 4.74
CA CYS A 132 11.48 -4.83 3.74
C CYS A 132 11.16 -5.60 2.45
N ARG A 133 10.36 -4.99 1.56
CA ARG A 133 9.86 -5.66 0.36
C ARG A 133 10.00 -4.90 -0.96
N SER A 134 10.77 -3.83 -0.98
CA SER A 134 10.96 -3.01 -2.17
C SER A 134 11.51 -3.79 -3.37
N GLY A 135 11.28 -3.25 -4.55
CA GLY A 135 11.78 -3.79 -5.81
C GLY A 135 11.09 -5.10 -6.18
N GLN A 136 9.78 -5.19 -5.89
CA GLN A 136 8.98 -6.38 -6.16
C GLN A 136 8.75 -6.61 -7.66
N HIS A 137 8.64 -7.88 -8.04
CA HIS A 137 8.26 -8.32 -9.38
C HIS A 137 6.83 -8.90 -9.34
N VAL A 138 5.97 -8.49 -10.28
CA VAL A 138 4.62 -9.06 -10.41
C VAL A 138 4.69 -10.33 -11.25
N ASP A 139 4.61 -11.49 -10.60
CA ASP A 139 4.66 -12.79 -11.27
C ASP A 139 3.34 -13.14 -11.99
N ARG A 140 2.20 -12.72 -11.41
CA ARG A 140 0.88 -13.03 -11.92
C ARG A 140 -0.12 -11.96 -11.54
N LEU A 141 -1.02 -11.64 -12.47
CA LEU A 141 -2.14 -10.77 -12.21
C LEU A 141 -3.29 -11.10 -13.16
N GLU A 142 -4.40 -11.59 -12.62
CA GLU A 142 -5.54 -12.07 -13.41
C GLU A 142 -6.87 -11.84 -12.69
N GLN A 143 -7.95 -11.86 -13.48
CA GLN A 143 -9.31 -11.80 -12.99
C GLN A 143 -10.10 -12.96 -13.62
N LEU A 144 -10.71 -13.78 -12.76
CA LEU A 144 -11.51 -14.95 -13.10
C LEU A 144 -12.95 -14.70 -12.63
N GLY A 145 -13.75 -14.03 -13.48
CA GLY A 145 -15.04 -13.50 -13.07
C GLY A 145 -14.87 -12.48 -11.95
N ASP A 146 -15.48 -12.76 -10.79
CA ASP A 146 -15.41 -11.91 -9.59
C ASP A 146 -14.26 -12.28 -8.65
N VAL A 147 -13.37 -13.17 -9.08
CA VAL A 147 -12.17 -13.56 -8.32
C VAL A 147 -10.96 -12.84 -8.89
N LEU A 148 -10.22 -12.14 -8.04
CA LEU A 148 -8.96 -11.47 -8.38
C LEU A 148 -7.80 -12.31 -7.85
N VAL A 149 -6.82 -12.60 -8.70
CA VAL A 149 -5.63 -13.37 -8.32
C VAL A 149 -4.39 -12.57 -8.67
N GLY A 150 -3.54 -12.35 -7.68
CA GLY A 150 -2.29 -11.63 -7.79
C GLY A 150 -1.16 -12.46 -7.19
N GLN A 151 0.04 -12.35 -7.76
CA GLN A 151 1.24 -12.90 -7.19
C GLN A 151 2.39 -11.95 -7.44
N SER A 152 3.18 -11.69 -6.41
CA SER A 152 4.44 -11.00 -6.54
C SER A 152 5.55 -11.65 -5.73
N SER A 153 6.77 -11.42 -6.18
CA SER A 153 7.98 -11.92 -5.54
C SER A 153 8.96 -10.80 -5.29
N TRP A 154 9.71 -10.90 -4.21
CA TRP A 154 10.74 -9.91 -3.86
C TRP A 154 11.88 -10.54 -3.07
N GLN A 155 12.99 -9.82 -3.04
CA GLN A 155 14.16 -10.17 -2.24
C GLN A 155 13.91 -9.72 -0.80
N VAL A 156 13.83 -10.65 0.17
CA VAL A 156 13.81 -10.27 1.59
C VAL A 156 15.13 -9.58 1.92
N HIS A 157 15.04 -8.44 2.59
CA HIS A 157 16.22 -7.73 3.06
C HIS A 157 15.90 -6.87 4.29
N TRP A 158 16.94 -6.53 5.05
CA TRP A 158 16.87 -5.59 6.17
C TRP A 158 17.81 -4.42 5.89
N ILE A 159 17.30 -3.20 5.88
CA ILE A 159 18.10 -1.99 5.72
C ILE A 159 18.47 -1.43 7.09
N LYS A 160 19.74 -1.12 7.29
CA LYS A 160 20.17 -0.24 8.37
C LYS A 160 19.83 1.21 8.00
N VAL A 161 18.70 1.69 8.52
CA VAL A 161 18.25 3.07 8.31
C VAL A 161 19.02 4.01 9.25
N GLU A 162 19.69 5.00 8.68
CA GLU A 162 20.34 6.04 9.48
C GLU A 162 19.27 7.00 10.07
N PRO A 163 19.39 7.45 11.33
CA PRO A 163 18.33 8.18 12.03
C PRO A 163 17.80 9.44 11.33
N ASP A 164 18.64 10.12 10.53
CA ASP A 164 18.29 11.36 9.82
C ASP A 164 17.86 11.12 8.36
N SER A 165 17.57 9.88 7.97
CA SER A 165 17.14 9.53 6.60
C SER A 165 15.76 10.13 6.31
N GLN A 166 15.74 11.26 5.61
CA GLN A 166 14.53 11.93 5.15
C GLN A 166 14.14 11.43 3.75
N VAL A 167 13.35 10.37 3.70
CA VAL A 167 12.99 9.69 2.45
C VAL A 167 11.49 9.42 2.38
N GLY A 168 10.93 9.58 1.18
CA GLY A 168 9.50 9.40 0.92
C GLY A 168 9.20 7.99 0.43
N TYR A 169 10.14 7.40 -0.32
CA TYR A 169 9.98 6.10 -0.98
C TYR A 169 10.84 5.00 -0.35
N GLY A 170 11.31 5.20 0.89
CA GLY A 170 12.20 4.26 1.58
C GLY A 170 13.66 4.70 1.60
N ALA A 171 14.40 4.21 2.59
CA ALA A 171 15.79 4.56 2.84
C ALA A 171 16.74 3.59 2.15
N ARG A 172 17.80 4.11 1.54
CA ARG A 172 18.91 3.32 1.02
C ARG A 172 19.98 3.18 2.11
N GLY A 173 20.63 2.02 2.19
CA GLY A 173 21.65 1.77 3.20
C GLY A 173 22.28 0.39 3.05
N GLU A 174 23.11 0.04 4.02
CA GLU A 174 23.65 -1.33 4.12
C GLU A 174 22.50 -2.32 4.32
N SER A 175 22.50 -3.36 3.48
CA SER A 175 21.43 -4.36 3.40
C SER A 175 21.93 -5.73 3.82
N ASP A 176 21.27 -6.34 4.81
CA ASP A 176 21.37 -7.77 5.05
C ASP A 176 20.32 -8.48 4.17
N LEU A 177 20.72 -9.54 3.46
CA LEU A 177 19.80 -10.29 2.59
C LEU A 177 19.23 -11.52 3.30
N GLY A 178 17.97 -11.82 3.00
CA GLY A 178 17.30 -13.06 3.36
C GLY A 178 16.98 -13.91 2.13
N PRO A 179 16.11 -14.93 2.27
CA PRO A 179 15.60 -15.70 1.14
C PRO A 179 14.71 -14.85 0.23
N ARG A 180 14.42 -15.30 -0.99
CA ARG A 180 13.34 -14.71 -1.78
C ARG A 180 12.01 -15.19 -1.22
N ILE A 181 11.01 -14.31 -1.26
CA ILE A 181 9.63 -14.65 -0.93
C ILE A 181 8.76 -14.46 -2.17
N VAL A 182 7.77 -15.34 -2.29
CA VAL A 182 6.65 -15.17 -3.19
C VAL A 182 5.38 -15.08 -2.36
N CYS A 183 4.53 -14.11 -2.66
CA CYS A 183 3.23 -13.91 -2.03
C CYS A 183 2.14 -13.95 -3.09
N ALA A 184 1.26 -14.94 -3.00
CA ALA A 184 0.03 -15.02 -3.77
C ALA A 184 -1.15 -14.51 -2.95
N GLN A 185 -2.02 -13.74 -3.60
CA GLN A 185 -3.22 -13.15 -3.02
C GLN A 185 -4.41 -13.52 -3.91
N VAL A 186 -5.45 -14.07 -3.30
CA VAL A 186 -6.75 -14.31 -3.96
C VAL A 186 -7.79 -13.48 -3.22
N CYS A 187 -8.57 -12.69 -3.96
CA CYS A 187 -9.63 -11.87 -3.41
C CYS A 187 -10.97 -12.17 -4.09
N HIS A 188 -12.01 -12.36 -3.28
CA HIS A 188 -13.38 -12.51 -3.74
C HIS A 188 -14.32 -11.89 -2.71
N GLN A 189 -15.21 -10.99 -3.15
CA GLN A 189 -16.22 -10.33 -2.30
C GLN A 189 -15.64 -9.75 -0.99
N GLY A 190 -14.52 -9.04 -1.08
CA GLY A 190 -13.87 -8.41 0.08
C GLY A 190 -13.08 -9.37 0.98
N ILE A 191 -13.15 -10.68 0.75
CA ILE A 191 -12.33 -11.66 1.47
C ILE A 191 -11.03 -11.88 0.72
N GLU A 192 -9.92 -11.74 1.43
CA GLU A 192 -8.57 -11.99 0.93
C GLU A 192 -7.98 -13.24 1.57
N VAL A 193 -7.39 -14.10 0.75
CA VAL A 193 -6.52 -15.21 1.18
C VAL A 193 -5.11 -14.94 0.68
N ARG A 194 -4.14 -14.90 1.60
CA ARG A 194 -2.71 -14.80 1.28
C ARG A 194 -2.02 -16.14 1.49
N CYS A 195 -1.19 -16.53 0.53
CA CYS A 195 -0.27 -17.65 0.65
C CYS A 195 1.13 -17.14 0.34
N ALA A 196 2.10 -17.44 1.20
CA ALA A 196 3.48 -17.06 0.98
C ALA A 196 4.42 -18.25 1.15
N TRP A 197 5.44 -18.30 0.31
CA TRP A 197 6.50 -19.30 0.39
C TRP A 197 7.84 -18.68 0.10
N PHE A 198 8.88 -19.36 0.56
CA PHE A 198 10.26 -18.91 0.53
C PHE A 198 11.08 -19.90 -0.30
N ASP A 199 12.14 -19.42 -0.95
CA ASP A 199 13.06 -20.29 -1.70
C ASP A 199 14.01 -21.09 -0.81
N GLU A 200 14.04 -20.79 0.49
CA GLU A 200 14.76 -21.52 1.53
C GLU A 200 13.84 -21.88 2.71
N ASP A 201 14.22 -22.88 3.50
CA ASP A 201 13.52 -23.22 4.73
C ASP A 201 13.69 -22.11 5.78
N VAL A 202 12.58 -21.50 6.18
CA VAL A 202 12.55 -20.47 7.23
C VAL A 202 11.84 -20.99 8.49
N PRO A 203 12.30 -20.64 9.70
CA PRO A 203 11.57 -20.94 10.92
C PRO A 203 10.18 -20.29 10.89
N VAL A 204 9.11 -21.04 11.12
CA VAL A 204 7.74 -20.47 11.17
C VAL A 204 7.63 -19.31 12.16
N ALA A 205 8.38 -19.36 13.26
CA ALA A 205 8.42 -18.31 14.28
C ALA A 205 9.04 -16.98 13.79
N SER A 206 9.79 -16.96 12.68
CA SER A 206 10.31 -15.72 12.09
C SER A 206 9.33 -15.08 11.10
N VAL A 207 8.29 -15.79 10.66
CA VAL A 207 7.33 -15.27 9.70
C VAL A 207 6.43 -14.24 10.37
N VAL A 208 6.36 -13.05 9.79
CA VAL A 208 5.48 -11.95 10.20
C VAL A 208 4.37 -11.81 9.16
N VAL A 209 3.13 -12.02 9.59
CA VAL A 209 1.94 -11.70 8.81
C VAL A 209 1.12 -10.72 9.63
N ALA A 210 0.99 -9.49 9.14
CA ALA A 210 0.13 -8.48 9.74
C ALA A 210 -0.94 -8.06 8.72
N GLY A 211 -2.21 -8.29 9.06
CA GLY A 211 -3.37 -7.86 8.29
C GLY A 211 -3.99 -6.58 8.85
N LEU A 212 -5.02 -6.07 8.18
CA LEU A 212 -6.00 -5.17 8.80
C LEU A 212 -6.62 -5.93 9.98
N ALA A 213 -6.31 -5.52 11.21
CA ALA A 213 -7.05 -6.00 12.36
C ALA A 213 -8.42 -5.29 12.36
N ASP A 214 -9.49 -6.07 12.54
CA ASP A 214 -10.83 -5.56 12.81
C ASP A 214 -10.84 -4.61 14.03
#